data_AF-A0ABD3VSB7-F1
#
_entry.id   AF-A0ABD3VSB7-F1
#
_cell.length_a   1.000
_cell.length_b   1.000
_cell.length_c   1.000
_cell.angle_alpha   90.00
_cell.angle_beta   90.00
_cell.angle_gamma   90.00
#
_symmetry.space_group_name_H-M   'P 1'
#
loop_
_entity.id
_entity.type
_entity.pdbx_description
1 polymer ?
#
loop_
_entity_poly.entity_id
_entity_poly.type
_entity_poly.pdbx_seq_one_letter_code
_entity_poly.pdbx_strand_id
1 'polypeptide(L)'
;MKLNIQGSQQLIIGSFYRQPSSQQNILEELERSVETVLKTDNGRLPNAILSGDFNLPSIDWNTNTVKDNPQYGSIMNTKQVEITTNNDLQQMLTEATRGNNILDLLFTTNPALVHNIEIHPGMSDHGVIITDINLKVKTSKKKP
;
A
#
# COMPACT_ATOMS: atom_id res chain seq x y z
N MET A 1 1.55 -1.30 13.56
CA MET A 1 2.21 -0.50 14.62
C MET A 1 1.70 0.93 14.58
N LYS A 2 1.46 1.59 15.72
CA LYS A 2 1.16 3.03 15.80
C LYS A 2 2.42 3.79 16.22
N LEU A 3 2.86 4.74 15.41
CA LEU A 3 3.99 5.62 15.67
C LEU A 3 3.49 6.99 16.12
N ASN A 4 3.89 7.40 17.33
CA ASN A 4 3.57 8.71 17.89
C ASN A 4 4.87 9.46 18.13
N ILE A 5 5.06 10.56 17.40
CA ILE A 5 6.19 11.48 17.61
C ILE A 5 5.62 12.79 18.14
N GLN A 6 6.21 13.32 19.21
CA GLN A 6 5.78 14.57 19.81
C GLN A 6 5.74 15.71 18.78
N GLY A 7 4.63 16.44 18.73
CA GLY A 7 4.44 17.54 17.80
C GLY A 7 4.12 17.13 16.35
N SER A 8 3.80 15.86 16.10
CA SER A 8 3.37 15.34 14.79
C SER A 8 2.02 14.60 14.90
N GLN A 9 1.35 14.39 13.77
CA GLN A 9 0.17 13.52 13.74
C GLN A 9 0.62 12.05 13.90
N GLN A 10 -0.24 11.23 14.53
CA GLN A 10 0.00 9.78 14.61
C GLN A 10 0.09 9.18 13.20
N LEU A 11 1.03 8.25 13.01
CA LEU A 11 1.15 7.44 11.81
C LEU A 11 0.91 5.97 12.15
N ILE A 12 0.15 5.28 11.31
CA ILE A 12 -0.01 3.84 11.40
C ILE A 12 0.84 3.16 10.34
N ILE A 13 1.65 2.20 10.74
CA ILE A 13 2.55 1.46 9.85
C ILE A 13 2.16 -0.01 9.88
N GLY A 14 1.80 -0.55 8.73
CA GLY A 14 1.52 -1.96 8.49
C GLY A 14 2.53 -2.56 7.52
N SER A 15 2.81 -3.84 7.70
CA SER A 15 3.51 -4.63 6.69
C SER A 15 2.66 -5.83 6.33
N PHE A 16 2.71 -6.21 5.05
CA PHE A 16 1.97 -7.35 4.54
C PHE A 16 2.84 -8.17 3.59
N TYR A 17 2.71 -9.49 3.69
CA TYR A 17 3.33 -10.41 2.77
C TYR A 17 2.29 -11.42 2.28
N ARG A 18 2.17 -11.53 0.96
CA ARG A 18 1.41 -12.60 0.31
C ARG A 18 2.38 -13.50 -0.44
N GLN A 19 2.50 -14.75 0.00
CA GLN A 19 3.17 -15.79 -0.79
C GLN A 19 2.41 -16.07 -2.11
N PRO A 20 3.12 -16.41 -3.21
CA PRO A 20 2.50 -16.74 -4.50
C PRO A 20 1.39 -17.81 -4.43
N SER A 21 1.55 -18.80 -3.53
CA SER A 21 0.63 -19.92 -3.32
C SER A 21 -0.52 -19.63 -2.35
N SER A 22 -0.60 -18.40 -1.82
CA SER A 22 -1.66 -18.02 -0.89
C SER A 22 -3.04 -18.18 -1.50
N GLN A 23 -3.98 -18.62 -0.65
CA GLN A 23 -5.39 -18.66 -0.96
C GLN A 23 -6.03 -17.28 -0.73
N GLN A 24 -7.28 -17.11 -1.18
CA GLN A 24 -7.98 -15.81 -1.16
C GLN A 24 -8.22 -15.25 0.25
N ASN A 25 -8.33 -16.10 1.26
CA ASN A 25 -8.59 -15.69 2.66
C ASN A 25 -7.55 -14.71 3.20
N ILE A 26 -6.31 -14.74 2.70
CA ILE A 26 -5.27 -13.79 3.13
C ILE A 26 -5.65 -12.33 2.81
N LEU A 27 -6.39 -12.10 1.72
CA LEU A 27 -6.86 -10.77 1.34
C LEU A 27 -8.07 -10.35 2.17
N GLU A 28 -8.90 -11.28 2.61
CA GLU A 28 -9.99 -11.00 3.55
C GLU A 28 -9.44 -10.59 4.93
N GLU A 29 -8.37 -11.25 5.38
CA GLU A 29 -7.66 -10.90 6.61
C GLU A 29 -6.96 -9.54 6.51
N LEU A 30 -6.35 -9.26 5.35
CA LEU A 30 -5.80 -7.94 5.04
C LEU A 30 -6.89 -6.86 5.08
N GLU A 31 -8.00 -7.07 4.37
CA GLU A 31 -9.13 -6.13 4.33
C GLU A 31 -9.66 -5.85 5.73
N ARG A 32 -9.96 -6.90 6.51
CA ARG A 32 -10.41 -6.75 7.90
C ARG A 32 -9.43 -5.93 8.74
N SER A 33 -8.12 -6.16 8.56
CA SER A 33 -7.08 -5.43 9.29
C SER A 33 -7.00 -3.96 8.87
N VAL A 34 -7.06 -3.68 7.57
CA VAL A 34 -7.07 -2.32 7.02
C VAL A 34 -8.30 -1.57 7.52
N GLU A 35 -9.49 -2.14 7.37
CA GLU A 35 -10.73 -1.50 7.81
C GLU A 35 -10.75 -1.24 9.32
N THR A 36 -10.31 -2.21 10.12
CA THR A 36 -10.22 -2.06 11.58
C THR A 36 -9.34 -0.88 11.94
N VAL A 37 -8.22 -0.71 11.25
CA VAL A 37 -7.26 0.36 11.54
C VAL A 37 -7.76 1.72 11.06
N LEU A 38 -8.34 1.80 9.85
CA LEU A 38 -8.73 3.06 9.23
C LEU A 38 -10.06 3.63 9.76
N LYS A 39 -10.96 2.77 10.25
CA LYS A 39 -12.27 3.20 10.81
C LYS A 39 -12.21 3.67 12.28
N THR A 40 -11.03 3.74 12.90
CA THR A 40 -10.90 3.94 14.36
C THR A 40 -11.00 5.39 14.87
N ASP A 41 -10.84 6.41 14.03
CA ASP A 41 -10.62 7.79 14.53
C ASP A 41 -11.82 8.72 14.27
N ASN A 42 -12.96 8.49 14.95
CA ASN A 42 -14.09 9.42 14.99
C ASN A 42 -14.57 9.97 13.63
N GLY A 43 -14.48 9.17 12.57
CA GLY A 43 -14.86 9.55 11.20
C GLY A 43 -13.76 10.29 10.40
N ARG A 44 -12.55 10.46 10.95
CA ARG A 44 -11.38 10.96 10.23
C ARG A 44 -10.51 9.79 9.76
N LEU A 45 -10.13 9.81 8.49
CA LEU A 45 -9.15 8.87 7.95
C LEU A 45 -7.77 9.15 8.58
N PRO A 46 -7.15 8.16 9.27
CA PRO A 46 -5.82 8.35 9.86
C PRO A 46 -4.74 8.32 8.79
N ASN A 47 -3.58 8.91 9.10
CA ASN A 47 -2.37 8.72 8.29
C ASN A 47 -1.89 7.28 8.45
N ALA A 48 -1.77 6.56 7.34
CA ALA A 48 -1.33 5.18 7.32
C ALA A 48 -0.34 4.92 6.18
N ILE A 49 0.56 3.97 6.42
CA ILE A 49 1.45 3.35 5.44
C ILE A 49 1.27 1.84 5.55
N LEU A 50 1.10 1.18 4.42
CA LEU A 50 1.09 -0.28 4.30
C LEU A 50 2.08 -0.67 3.21
N SER A 51 3.04 -1.55 3.54
CA SER A 51 4.06 -1.95 2.57
C SER A 51 4.47 -3.42 2.67
N GLY A 52 4.95 -3.97 1.58
CA GLY A 52 5.52 -5.31 1.50
C GLY A 52 5.25 -5.97 0.16
N ASP A 53 5.53 -7.27 0.05
CA ASP A 53 5.42 -8.03 -1.19
C ASP A 53 4.05 -8.71 -1.31
N PHE A 54 3.29 -8.28 -2.32
CA PHE A 54 1.94 -8.76 -2.60
C PHE A 54 1.92 -9.90 -3.62
N ASN A 55 3.00 -10.10 -4.39
CA ASN A 55 3.09 -11.11 -5.46
C ASN A 55 1.90 -11.13 -6.44
N LEU A 56 1.39 -9.97 -6.87
CA LEU A 56 0.28 -9.85 -7.84
C LEU A 56 0.74 -9.15 -9.14
N PRO A 57 1.44 -9.85 -10.06
CA PRO A 57 2.02 -9.26 -11.28
C PRO A 57 0.99 -8.85 -12.34
N SER A 58 -0.25 -9.34 -12.19
CA SER A 58 -1.34 -9.08 -13.14
C SER A 58 -2.15 -7.83 -12.81
N ILE A 59 -1.71 -7.02 -11.84
CA ILE A 59 -2.27 -5.69 -11.58
C ILE A 59 -1.34 -4.65 -12.21
N ASP A 60 -1.91 -3.72 -12.96
CA ASP A 60 -1.26 -2.46 -13.33
C ASP A 60 -1.56 -1.43 -12.24
N TRP A 61 -0.56 -1.13 -11.42
CA TRP A 61 -0.68 -0.23 -10.29
C TRP A 61 -0.71 1.25 -10.68
N ASN A 62 -0.30 1.60 -11.91
CA ASN A 62 -0.41 2.98 -12.40
C ASN A 62 -1.87 3.34 -12.71
N THR A 63 -2.65 2.35 -13.15
CA THR A 63 -4.07 2.50 -13.50
C THR A 63 -5.01 1.85 -12.49
N ASN A 64 -4.49 1.11 -11.52
CA ASN A 64 -5.24 0.25 -10.60
C ASN A 64 -6.21 -0.69 -11.33
N THR A 65 -5.75 -1.34 -12.39
CA THR A 65 -6.56 -2.28 -13.19
C THR A 65 -5.93 -3.67 -13.25
N VAL A 66 -6.77 -4.68 -13.45
CA VAL A 66 -6.33 -6.07 -13.64
C VAL A 66 -6.11 -6.34 -15.12
N LYS A 67 -4.96 -6.91 -15.47
CA LYS A 67 -4.61 -7.35 -16.83
C LYS A 67 -5.46 -8.56 -17.24
N ASP A 68 -5.63 -8.75 -18.55
CA ASP A 68 -6.32 -9.92 -19.10
C ASP A 68 -5.63 -11.23 -18.68
N ASN A 69 -6.43 -12.27 -18.43
CA ASN A 69 -5.97 -13.61 -18.02
C ASN A 69 -4.95 -13.59 -16.86
N PRO A 70 -5.31 -13.04 -15.69
CA PRO A 70 -4.38 -12.82 -14.61
C PRO A 70 -3.84 -14.14 -14.02
N GLN A 71 -2.56 -14.17 -13.66
CA GLN A 71 -1.82 -15.36 -13.20
C GLN A 71 -2.49 -16.08 -12.03
N TYR A 72 -3.12 -15.33 -11.12
CA TYR A 72 -3.79 -15.87 -9.92
C TYR A 72 -5.32 -15.79 -10.00
N GLY A 73 -5.86 -15.66 -11.21
CA GLY A 73 -7.29 -15.53 -11.45
C GLY A 73 -7.85 -14.14 -11.11
N SER A 74 -8.98 -13.80 -11.73
CA SER A 74 -9.55 -12.45 -11.64
C SER A 74 -9.99 -12.10 -10.23
N ILE A 75 -10.59 -13.03 -9.50
CA ILE A 75 -11.12 -12.78 -8.14
C ILE A 75 -10.04 -12.23 -7.21
N MET A 76 -8.86 -12.86 -7.16
CA MET A 76 -7.79 -12.44 -6.26
C MET A 76 -7.20 -11.07 -6.62
N ASN A 77 -6.99 -10.82 -7.92
CA ASN A 77 -6.41 -9.55 -8.38
C ASN A 77 -7.42 -8.40 -8.21
N THR A 78 -8.68 -8.62 -8.58
CA THR A 78 -9.76 -7.65 -8.41
C THR A 78 -9.97 -7.34 -6.93
N LYS A 79 -9.98 -8.35 -6.06
CA LYS A 79 -10.13 -8.13 -4.61
C LYS A 79 -9.03 -7.24 -4.04
N GLN A 80 -7.78 -7.40 -4.48
CA GLN A 80 -6.70 -6.53 -4.05
C GLN A 80 -6.89 -5.07 -4.53
N VAL A 81 -7.35 -4.88 -5.77
CA VAL A 81 -7.69 -3.55 -6.29
C VAL A 81 -8.83 -2.94 -5.46
N GLU A 82 -9.88 -3.71 -5.16
CA GLU A 82 -11.01 -3.26 -4.33
C GLU A 82 -10.57 -2.85 -2.92
N ILE A 83 -9.70 -3.63 -2.26
CA ILE A 83 -9.14 -3.26 -0.95
C ILE A 83 -8.43 -1.91 -1.04
N THR A 84 -7.73 -1.65 -2.14
CA THR A 84 -7.01 -0.40 -2.37
C THR A 84 -7.99 0.76 -2.54
N THR A 85 -8.95 0.64 -3.46
CA THR A 85 -9.89 1.70 -3.83
C THR A 85 -10.90 2.00 -2.72
N ASN A 86 -11.40 0.97 -2.03
CA ASN A 86 -12.45 1.13 -1.01
C ASN A 86 -11.92 1.72 0.31
N ASN A 87 -10.61 1.73 0.51
CA ASN A 87 -9.97 2.19 1.74
C ASN A 87 -9.09 3.44 1.53
N ASP A 88 -9.28 4.16 0.42
CA ASP A 88 -8.51 5.37 0.06
C ASP A 88 -6.98 5.15 0.12
N LEU A 89 -6.51 3.94 -0.17
CA LEU A 89 -5.09 3.61 -0.21
C LEU A 89 -4.54 4.00 -1.58
N GLN A 90 -3.49 4.82 -1.59
CA GLN A 90 -2.79 5.20 -2.81
C GLN A 90 -1.45 4.48 -2.88
N GLN A 91 -1.24 3.73 -3.96
CA GLN A 91 0.03 3.08 -4.25
C GLN A 91 1.00 4.15 -4.78
N MET A 92 2.23 4.16 -4.25
CA MET A 92 3.22 5.21 -4.50
C MET A 92 4.37 4.82 -5.45
N LEU A 93 4.55 3.54 -5.78
CA LEU A 93 5.67 3.06 -6.61
C LEU A 93 5.26 2.95 -8.09
N THR A 94 6.03 3.58 -8.96
CA THR A 94 5.82 3.58 -10.42
C THR A 94 6.79 2.68 -11.19
N GLU A 95 7.76 2.09 -10.49
CA GLU A 95 8.86 1.33 -11.07
C GLU A 95 8.89 -0.12 -10.56
N ALA A 96 9.43 -1.02 -11.38
CA ALA A 96 9.47 -2.44 -11.07
C ALA A 96 10.38 -2.74 -9.87
N THR A 97 9.87 -3.57 -8.96
CA THR A 97 10.58 -4.03 -7.76
C THR A 97 11.08 -5.45 -7.90
N ARG A 98 10.61 -6.22 -8.89
CA ARG A 98 11.11 -7.56 -9.22
C ARG A 98 10.94 -7.86 -10.70
N GLY A 99 12.06 -8.01 -11.42
CA GLY A 99 12.04 -8.16 -12.88
C GLY A 99 11.32 -6.97 -13.53
N ASN A 100 10.23 -7.25 -14.26
CA ASN A 100 9.41 -6.20 -14.92
C ASN A 100 8.10 -5.89 -14.16
N ASN A 101 7.96 -6.35 -12.91
CA ASN A 101 6.72 -6.21 -12.15
C ASN A 101 6.91 -5.35 -10.89
N ILE A 102 5.88 -4.63 -10.51
CA ILE A 102 5.77 -3.95 -9.22
C ILE A 102 5.02 -4.91 -8.28
N LEU A 103 5.77 -5.63 -7.43
CA LEU A 103 5.22 -6.65 -6.52
C LEU A 103 5.34 -6.23 -5.06
N ASP A 104 6.47 -5.64 -4.71
CA ASP A 104 6.60 -4.85 -3.49
C ASP A 104 5.85 -3.54 -3.68
N LEU A 105 4.97 -3.19 -2.74
CA LEU A 105 4.09 -2.02 -2.82
C LEU A 105 4.30 -1.11 -1.62
N LEU A 106 4.04 0.17 -1.84
CA LEU A 106 3.96 1.19 -0.79
C LEU A 106 2.62 1.90 -0.94
N PHE A 107 1.68 1.56 -0.06
CA PHE A 107 0.39 2.22 0.03
C PHE A 107 0.38 3.28 1.12
N THR A 108 -0.34 4.38 0.90
CA THR A 108 -0.61 5.38 1.92
C THR A 108 -2.00 5.99 1.79
N THR A 109 -2.60 6.39 2.91
CA THR A 109 -3.83 7.22 2.91
C THR A 109 -3.56 8.70 2.65
N ASN A 110 -2.30 9.13 2.67
CA ASN A 110 -1.92 10.53 2.47
C ASN A 110 -0.58 10.63 1.74
N PRO A 111 -0.59 10.78 0.40
CA PRO A 111 0.60 10.84 -0.44
C PRO A 111 1.58 11.95 -0.04
N ALA A 112 1.09 13.04 0.56
CA ALA A 112 1.94 14.15 0.97
C ALA A 112 2.90 13.78 2.12
N LEU A 113 2.73 12.62 2.75
CA LEU A 113 3.68 12.07 3.74
C LEU A 113 4.92 11.49 3.08
N VAL A 114 4.81 10.99 1.84
CA VAL A 114 5.82 10.13 1.21
C VAL A 114 6.68 10.95 0.25
N HIS A 115 7.99 10.89 0.42
CA HIS A 115 8.97 11.61 -0.40
C HIS A 115 10.16 10.72 -0.77
N ASN A 116 10.94 11.14 -1.76
CA ASN A 116 12.23 10.56 -2.12
C ASN A 116 12.19 9.03 -2.23
N ILE A 117 11.26 8.50 -3.02
CA ILE A 117 11.16 7.07 -3.27
C ILE A 117 12.31 6.68 -4.21
N GLU A 118 13.15 5.78 -3.74
CA GLU A 118 14.25 5.21 -4.50
C GLU A 118 14.16 3.68 -4.46
N ILE A 119 14.43 3.05 -5.60
CA ILE A 119 14.52 1.60 -5.72
C ILE A 119 15.97 1.25 -6.02
N HIS A 120 16.58 0.47 -5.14
CA HIS A 120 17.96 0.00 -5.27
C HIS A 120 17.99 -1.51 -5.51
N PRO A 121 19.03 -2.06 -6.16
CA PRO A 121 19.22 -3.51 -6.20
C PRO A 121 19.29 -4.09 -4.78
N GLY A 122 18.47 -5.11 -4.51
CA GLY A 122 18.55 -5.84 -3.25
C GLY A 122 19.59 -6.96 -3.27
N MET A 123 19.64 -7.73 -2.19
CA MET A 123 20.46 -8.94 -2.10
C MET A 123 19.82 -10.18 -2.76
N SER A 124 18.56 -10.05 -3.20
CA SER A 124 17.80 -11.09 -3.92
C SER A 124 17.35 -10.55 -5.29
N ASP A 125 16.41 -11.24 -5.92
CA ASP A 125 15.73 -10.77 -7.13
C ASP A 125 14.74 -9.62 -6.86
N HIS A 126 14.53 -9.22 -5.61
CA HIS A 126 13.76 -8.05 -5.21
C HIS A 126 14.65 -6.81 -5.05
N GLY A 127 14.14 -5.66 -5.48
CA GLY A 127 14.68 -4.34 -5.20
C GLY A 127 14.34 -3.87 -3.79
N VAL A 128 15.22 -3.09 -3.19
CA VAL A 128 15.02 -2.42 -1.90
C VAL A 128 14.39 -1.06 -2.15
N ILE A 129 13.25 -0.80 -1.52
CA ILE A 129 12.57 0.49 -1.56
C ILE A 129 13.04 1.33 -0.36
N ILE A 130 13.55 2.53 -0.64
CA ILE A 130 13.89 3.53 0.38
C ILE A 130 13.00 4.75 0.16
N THR A 131 12.43 5.30 1.22
CA THR A 131 11.57 6.49 1.14
C THR A 131 11.60 7.28 2.45
N ASP A 132 11.39 8.59 2.34
CA ASP A 132 11.27 9.50 3.46
C ASP A 132 9.81 9.73 3.83
N ILE A 133 9.50 9.65 5.12
CA ILE A 133 8.16 9.89 5.65
C ILE A 133 8.14 11.18 6.48
N ASN A 134 7.46 12.21 5.97
CA ASN A 134 7.29 13.48 6.65
C ASN A 134 6.02 13.46 7.53
N LEU A 135 6.20 13.52 8.85
CA LEU A 135 5.07 13.48 9.80
C LEU A 135 4.50 14.87 10.16
N LYS A 136 5.12 15.95 9.67
CA LYS A 136 4.72 17.34 9.95
C LYS A 136 3.98 17.98 8.77
N VAL A 137 3.31 17.17 7.96
CA VAL A 137 2.58 17.65 6.78
C VAL A 137 1.43 18.55 7.21
N LYS A 138 1.41 19.77 6.66
CA LYS A 138 0.27 20.69 6.78
C LYS A 138 -0.74 20.31 5.72
N THR A 139 -1.84 19.67 6.11
CA THR A 139 -2.96 19.45 5.17
C THR A 139 -3.61 20.78 4.84
N SER A 140 -3.53 21.21 3.58
CA SER A 140 -4.34 22.34 3.09
C SER A 140 -5.81 21.92 3.15
N LYS A 141 -6.60 22.52 4.04
CA LYS A 141 -8.05 22.33 4.02
C LYS A 141 -8.56 22.85 2.67
N LYS A 142 -9.13 21.99 1.82
CA LYS A 142 -10.00 22.48 0.74
C LYS A 142 -11.12 23.27 1.42
N LYS A 143 -11.27 24.54 1.04
CA LYS A 143 -12.43 25.33 1.45
C LYS A 143 -13.69 24.63 0.88
N PRO A 144 -14.80 24.62 1.65
CA PRO A 144 -16.06 24.02 1.22
C PRO A 144 -16.57 24.68 -0.06
#